data_AF-A0A7Y1YJT1-F1
#
_entry.id   AF-A0A7Y1YJT1-F1
#
_cell.length_a   1.000
_cell.length_b   1.000
_cell.length_c   1.000
_cell.angle_alpha   90.00
_cell.angle_beta   90.00
_cell.angle_gamma   90.00
#
_symmetry.space_group_name_H-M   'P 1'
#
loop_
_entity.id
_entity.type
_entity.pdbx_description
1 polymer ?
#
loop_
_entity_poly.entity_id
_entity_poly.type
_entity_poly.pdbx_seq_one_letter_code
_entity_poly.pdbx_strand_id
1 'polypeptide(L)'
;MHYRYLIVAYCILMQCIVLKAQDEVSIDGRLQPILNDFFDQCKKYDIPYYDKLFQLSAVDIVQNLPLEEGNTVLGMVSRNEDGNVDKVLINWAAMLDPEILKVVAFHEFAHHFLNYKHTCQDCDEIMAVTNTSYFNIVRDWDNQVEQLFLTSPAYRERTSKKIASSN
;
A
#
# COMPACT_ATOMS: atom_id res chain seq x y z
N MET A 1 3.82 -54.48 18.49
CA MET A 1 2.88 -53.33 18.63
C MET A 1 3.55 -51.95 18.58
N HIS A 2 4.84 -51.81 18.87
CA HIS A 2 5.50 -50.49 18.98
C HIS A 2 5.80 -49.77 17.65
N TYR A 3 5.99 -50.50 16.55
CA TYR A 3 6.28 -49.88 15.23
C TYR A 3 5.12 -49.07 14.65
N ARG A 4 3.87 -49.41 14.98
CA ARG A 4 2.68 -48.69 14.46
C ARG A 4 2.55 -47.30 15.07
N TYR A 5 2.94 -47.12 16.33
CA TYR A 5 2.93 -45.82 17.01
C TYR A 5 4.08 -44.90 16.53
N LEU A 6 5.23 -45.48 16.17
CA LEU A 6 6.36 -44.74 15.59
C LEU A 6 6.03 -44.16 14.20
N ILE A 7 5.32 -44.91 13.36
CA ILE A 7 4.90 -44.45 12.02
C ILE A 7 3.87 -43.32 12.14
N VAL A 8 2.90 -43.43 13.06
CA VAL A 8 1.90 -42.38 13.29
C VAL A 8 2.55 -41.10 13.84
N ALA A 9 3.51 -41.22 14.77
CA ALA A 9 4.26 -40.08 15.28
C ALA A 9 5.09 -39.39 14.18
N TYR A 10 5.69 -40.15 13.28
CA TYR A 10 6.44 -39.61 12.14
C TYR A 10 5.54 -38.90 11.13
N CYS A 11 4.34 -39.43 10.85
CA CYS A 11 3.36 -38.78 9.98
C CYS A 11 2.81 -37.46 10.56
N ILE A 12 2.64 -37.38 11.88
CA ILE A 12 2.21 -36.14 12.55
C ILE A 12 3.33 -35.08 12.54
N LEU A 13 4.59 -35.49 12.75
CA LEU A 13 5.73 -34.56 12.69
C LEU A 13 5.95 -33.95 11.30
N MET A 14 5.69 -34.71 10.23
CA MET A 14 5.82 -34.24 8.85
C MET A 14 4.75 -33.21 8.43
N GLN A 15 3.59 -33.20 9.09
CA GLN A 15 2.52 -32.22 8.79
C GLN A 15 2.76 -30.84 9.42
N CYS A 16 3.68 -30.73 10.38
CA CYS A 16 3.95 -29.48 11.10
C CYS A 16 4.93 -28.51 10.41
N ILE A 17 5.55 -28.87 9.28
CA ILE A 17 6.72 -28.13 8.75
C ILE A 17 6.36 -27.21 7.56
N VAL A 18 5.11 -27.16 7.10
CA VAL A 18 4.70 -26.19 6.07
C VAL A 18 4.11 -24.93 6.69
N LEU A 19 4.80 -24.37 7.70
CA LEU A 19 4.69 -22.94 7.97
C LEU A 19 5.53 -22.26 6.90
N LYS A 20 4.92 -21.88 5.77
CA LYS A 20 5.52 -20.85 4.92
C LYS A 20 5.59 -19.60 5.78
N ALA A 21 6.76 -19.33 6.35
CA ALA A 21 7.08 -18.00 6.86
C ALA A 21 6.79 -17.05 5.68
N GLN A 22 5.85 -16.14 5.88
CA GLN A 22 5.59 -15.10 4.90
C GLN A 22 6.87 -14.28 4.80
N ASP A 23 7.45 -14.18 3.61
CA ASP A 23 8.64 -13.35 3.41
C ASP A 23 8.33 -11.94 3.92
N GLU A 24 9.24 -11.39 4.72
CA GLU A 24 9.11 -10.04 5.25
C GLU A 24 9.02 -9.04 4.08
N VAL A 25 8.05 -8.11 4.16
CA VAL A 25 7.90 -7.08 3.13
C VAL A 25 9.15 -6.22 3.11
N SER A 26 9.84 -6.17 1.97
CA SER A 26 11.04 -5.33 1.82
C SER A 26 10.63 -3.87 1.68
N ILE A 27 10.97 -3.02 2.65
CA ILE A 27 10.64 -1.59 2.63
C ILE A 27 11.93 -0.78 2.53
N ASP A 28 12.01 0.12 1.54
CA ASP A 28 13.09 1.09 1.46
C ASP A 28 13.06 1.99 2.71
N GLY A 29 14.19 2.08 3.41
CA GLY A 29 14.30 2.81 4.67
C GLY A 29 13.94 4.30 4.57
N ARG A 30 13.99 4.91 3.38
CA ARG A 30 13.58 6.30 3.15
C ARG A 30 12.06 6.45 3.08
N LEU A 31 11.34 5.40 2.66
CA LEU A 31 9.88 5.37 2.62
C LEU A 31 9.27 4.97 3.95
N GLN A 32 10.03 4.30 4.83
CA GLN A 32 9.54 3.82 6.12
C GLN A 32 8.89 4.92 6.98
N PRO A 33 9.45 6.14 7.14
CA PRO A 33 8.79 7.19 7.92
C PRO A 33 7.47 7.63 7.29
N ILE A 34 7.43 7.76 5.96
CA ILE A 34 6.24 8.19 5.22
C ILE A 34 5.14 7.12 5.32
N LEU A 35 5.52 5.85 5.25
CA LEU A 35 4.60 4.72 5.43
C LEU A 35 4.06 4.65 6.85
N ASN A 36 4.90 4.93 7.87
CA ASN A 36 4.46 5.00 9.26
C ASN A 36 3.44 6.13 9.46
N ASP A 37 3.70 7.33 8.91
CA ASP A 37 2.76 8.46 8.94
C ASP A 37 1.42 8.08 8.30
N PHE A 38 1.47 7.37 7.16
CA PHE A 38 0.27 6.87 6.49
C PHE A 38 -0.51 5.87 7.36
N PHE A 39 0.20 4.94 8.02
CA PHE A 39 -0.44 3.98 8.94
C PHE A 39 -1.02 4.63 10.18
N ASP A 40 -0.44 5.72 10.67
CA ASP A 40 -1.03 6.50 11.75
C ASP A 40 -2.35 7.15 11.33
N GLN A 41 -2.47 7.60 10.07
CA GLN A 41 -3.76 8.01 9.51
C GLN A 41 -4.72 6.82 9.37
N CYS A 42 -4.26 5.65 8.88
CA CYS A 42 -5.10 4.45 8.87
C CYS A 42 -5.67 4.13 10.27
N LYS A 43 -4.85 4.19 11.32
CA LYS A 43 -5.31 4.01 12.71
C LYS A 43 -6.33 5.07 13.13
N LYS A 44 -6.06 6.35 12.83
CA LYS A 44 -6.97 7.48 13.14
C LYS A 44 -8.36 7.27 12.55
N TYR A 45 -8.45 6.77 11.32
CA TYR A 45 -9.72 6.49 10.63
C TYR A 45 -10.20 5.04 10.77
N ASP A 46 -9.57 4.26 11.65
CA ASP A 46 -9.89 2.86 11.92
C ASP A 46 -9.86 1.96 10.66
N ILE A 47 -8.96 2.21 9.73
CA ILE A 47 -8.79 1.44 8.49
C ILE A 47 -7.73 0.35 8.72
N PRO A 48 -8.06 -0.94 8.51
CA PRO A 48 -7.10 -2.02 8.67
C PRO A 48 -6.14 -2.04 7.46
N TYR A 49 -4.84 -2.14 7.74
CA TYR A 49 -3.80 -2.07 6.70
C TYR A 49 -2.82 -3.25 6.72
N TYR A 50 -2.71 -4.00 7.83
CA TYR A 50 -1.73 -5.09 7.96
C TYR A 50 -1.91 -6.17 6.89
N ASP A 51 -3.13 -6.65 6.64
CA ASP A 51 -3.39 -7.66 5.61
C ASP A 51 -2.95 -7.20 4.23
N LYS A 52 -3.11 -5.91 3.93
CA LYS A 52 -2.65 -5.30 2.67
C LYS A 52 -1.15 -5.10 2.64
N LEU A 53 -0.53 -4.77 3.76
CA LEU A 53 0.93 -4.68 3.85
C LEU A 53 1.54 -6.04 3.50
N PHE A 54 1.02 -7.12 4.08
CA PHE A 54 1.50 -8.48 3.84
C PHE A 54 1.18 -9.06 2.44
N GLN A 55 0.40 -8.34 1.62
CA GLN A 55 0.24 -8.67 0.20
C GLN A 55 1.43 -8.17 -0.64
N LEU A 56 2.18 -7.19 -0.13
CA LEU A 56 3.33 -6.64 -0.83
C LEU A 56 4.56 -7.50 -0.59
N SER A 57 5.32 -7.72 -1.65
CA SER A 57 6.71 -8.18 -1.60
C SER A 57 7.68 -7.02 -1.36
N ALA A 58 7.36 -5.82 -1.87
CA ALA A 58 8.23 -4.66 -1.71
C ALA A 58 7.51 -3.30 -1.74
N VAL A 59 8.07 -2.33 -1.03
CA VAL A 59 7.80 -0.89 -1.14
C VAL A 59 9.15 -0.21 -1.37
N ASP A 60 9.45 0.20 -2.61
CA ASP A 60 10.83 0.49 -3.01
C ASP A 60 10.98 1.73 -3.90
N ILE A 61 12.17 2.33 -3.85
CA ILE A 61 12.59 3.42 -4.74
C ILE A 61 13.49 2.85 -5.83
N VAL A 62 13.02 2.90 -7.07
CA VAL A 62 13.70 2.28 -8.21
C VAL A 62 14.22 3.30 -9.22
N GLN A 63 15.24 2.91 -9.97
CA GLN A 63 15.83 3.74 -11.03
C GLN A 63 14.87 3.93 -12.22
N ASN A 64 14.23 2.84 -12.64
CA ASN A 64 13.29 2.83 -13.76
C ASN A 64 12.01 2.10 -13.33
N LEU A 65 10.87 2.68 -13.69
CA LEU A 65 9.58 2.01 -13.56
C LEU A 65 9.33 1.14 -14.80
N PRO A 66 8.74 -0.07 -14.66
CA PRO A 66 8.43 -0.97 -15.77
C PRO A 66 7.23 -0.47 -16.58
N LEU A 67 7.40 0.66 -17.27
CA LEU A 67 6.36 1.32 -18.06
C LEU A 67 6.49 0.97 -19.55
N GLU A 68 5.39 1.09 -20.29
CA GLU A 68 5.42 1.10 -21.74
C GLU A 68 6.15 2.35 -22.28
N GLU A 69 6.73 2.24 -23.48
CA GLU A 69 7.51 3.31 -24.10
C GLU A 69 6.69 4.61 -24.26
N GLY A 70 7.27 5.74 -23.86
CA GLY A 70 6.64 7.06 -23.94
C GLY A 70 5.83 7.47 -22.70
N ASN A 71 5.62 6.58 -21.73
CA ASN A 71 4.95 6.92 -20.47
C ASN A 71 5.96 7.39 -19.42
N THR A 72 5.61 8.45 -18.68
CA THR A 72 6.40 8.96 -17.56
C THR A 72 5.50 9.15 -16.35
N VAL A 73 5.74 8.37 -15.30
CA VAL A 73 5.09 8.52 -13.98
C VAL A 73 6.15 8.49 -12.88
N LEU A 74 5.81 9.04 -11.72
CA LEU A 74 6.71 9.09 -10.56
C LEU A 74 6.51 7.91 -9.60
N GLY A 75 5.43 7.16 -9.74
CA GLY A 75 5.13 5.97 -8.94
C GLY A 75 4.20 5.03 -9.68
N MET A 76 4.13 3.80 -9.20
CA MET A 76 3.09 2.84 -9.59
C MET A 76 2.94 1.72 -8.56
N VAL A 77 1.76 1.13 -8.52
CA VAL A 77 1.54 -0.22 -7.98
C VAL A 77 1.80 -1.26 -9.07
N SER A 78 2.66 -2.24 -8.78
CA SER A 78 2.90 -3.38 -9.67
C SER A 78 1.99 -4.56 -9.30
N ARG A 79 1.78 -5.45 -10.26
CA ARG A 79 1.00 -6.67 -10.08
C ARG A 79 1.82 -7.88 -10.48
N ASN A 80 1.66 -8.96 -9.73
CA ASN A 80 2.26 -10.25 -10.04
C ASN A 80 1.49 -10.97 -11.16
N GLU A 81 1.94 -12.18 -11.49
CA GLU A 81 1.35 -13.04 -12.54
C GLU A 81 -0.12 -13.40 -12.27
N ASP A 82 -0.53 -13.44 -11.00
CA ASP A 82 -1.92 -13.69 -10.59
C ASP A 82 -2.80 -12.43 -10.65
N GLY A 83 -2.25 -11.29 -11.08
CA GLY A 83 -2.94 -10.00 -11.15
C GLY A 83 -3.12 -9.30 -9.79
N ASN A 84 -2.53 -9.83 -8.72
CA ASN A 84 -2.56 -9.23 -7.39
C ASN A 84 -1.50 -8.14 -7.25
N VAL A 85 -1.82 -7.04 -6.56
CA VAL A 85 -0.84 -6.00 -6.27
C VAL A 85 0.24 -6.61 -5.36
N ASP A 86 1.50 -6.53 -5.80
CA ASP A 86 2.62 -7.16 -5.11
C ASP A 86 3.74 -6.17 -4.78
N LYS A 87 3.79 -4.98 -5.40
CA LYS A 87 4.81 -3.96 -5.11
C LYS A 87 4.24 -2.56 -5.19
N VAL A 88 4.81 -1.68 -4.38
CA VAL A 88 4.69 -0.22 -4.53
C VAL A 88 6.06 0.30 -4.96
N LEU A 89 6.14 0.89 -6.15
CA LEU A 89 7.39 1.36 -6.74
C LEU A 89 7.34 2.86 -6.93
N ILE A 90 8.36 3.56 -6.47
CA ILE A 90 8.51 5.01 -6.63
C ILE A 90 9.77 5.26 -7.44
N ASN A 91 9.68 6.12 -8.45
CA ASN A 91 10.84 6.49 -9.24
C ASN A 91 11.80 7.36 -8.40
N TRP A 92 13.10 7.11 -8.50
CA TRP A 92 14.12 7.89 -7.80
C TRP A 92 14.01 9.40 -8.03
N ALA A 93 13.49 9.84 -9.18
CA ALA A 93 13.28 11.25 -9.49
C ALA A 93 12.33 11.95 -8.50
N ALA A 94 11.43 11.22 -7.84
CA ALA A 94 10.59 11.77 -6.77
C ALA A 94 11.41 12.22 -5.56
N MET A 95 12.64 11.70 -5.37
CA MET A 95 13.54 12.11 -4.29
C MET A 95 14.26 13.44 -4.54
N LEU A 96 14.06 14.08 -5.70
CA LEU A 96 14.62 15.42 -5.95
C LEU A 96 14.14 16.44 -4.91
N ASP A 97 12.95 16.24 -4.36
CA ASP A 97 12.39 17.02 -3.27
C ASP A 97 11.65 16.08 -2.28
N PRO A 98 11.96 16.12 -0.97
CA PRO A 98 11.29 15.28 0.03
C PRO A 98 9.76 15.43 0.09
N GLU A 99 9.24 16.63 -0.22
CA GLU A 99 7.79 16.88 -0.23
C GLU A 99 7.14 16.25 -1.46
N ILE A 100 7.81 16.25 -2.62
CA ILE A 100 7.34 15.52 -3.79
C ILE A 100 7.33 14.02 -3.50
N LEU A 101 8.40 13.49 -2.90
CA LEU A 101 8.47 12.09 -2.49
C LEU A 101 7.29 11.70 -1.59
N LYS A 102 6.97 12.55 -0.62
CA LYS A 102 5.86 12.34 0.32
C LYS A 102 4.51 12.28 -0.40
N VAL A 103 4.24 13.22 -1.31
CA VAL A 103 2.97 13.24 -2.07
C VAL A 103 2.85 12.01 -2.96
N VAL A 104 3.89 11.66 -3.72
CA VAL A 104 3.90 10.50 -4.60
C VAL A 104 3.74 9.20 -3.80
N ALA A 105 4.42 9.07 -2.66
CA ALA A 105 4.26 7.90 -1.80
C ALA A 105 2.83 7.79 -1.26
N PHE A 106 2.23 8.89 -0.77
CA PHE A 106 0.83 8.89 -0.31
C PHE A 106 -0.16 8.52 -1.43
N HIS A 107 0.10 8.96 -2.66
CA HIS A 107 -0.69 8.59 -3.84
C HIS A 107 -0.68 7.08 -4.07
N GLU A 108 0.51 6.46 -4.14
CA GLU A 108 0.62 5.02 -4.37
C GLU A 108 0.12 4.20 -3.19
N PHE A 109 0.34 4.67 -1.96
CA PHE A 109 -0.23 4.04 -0.76
C PHE A 109 -1.75 4.08 -0.78
N ALA A 110 -2.36 5.18 -1.22
CA ALA A 110 -3.81 5.27 -1.32
C ALA A 110 -4.39 4.31 -2.38
N HIS A 111 -3.72 4.12 -3.51
CA HIS A 111 -4.11 3.08 -4.47
C HIS A 111 -4.22 1.70 -3.81
N HIS A 112 -3.18 1.30 -3.06
CA HIS A 112 -3.13 -0.02 -2.45
C HIS A 112 -3.98 -0.11 -1.17
N PHE A 113 -3.68 0.71 -0.16
CA PHE A 113 -4.25 0.60 1.18
C PHE A 113 -5.69 1.14 1.26
N LEU A 114 -6.02 2.18 0.51
CA LEU A 114 -7.34 2.83 0.57
C LEU A 114 -8.30 2.37 -0.54
N ASN A 115 -7.84 1.49 -1.45
CA ASN A 115 -8.57 1.06 -2.67
C ASN A 115 -8.94 2.24 -3.58
N TYR A 116 -8.13 3.31 -3.57
CA TYR A 116 -8.44 4.53 -4.29
C TYR A 116 -8.13 4.35 -5.79
N LYS A 117 -8.99 4.89 -6.66
CA LYS A 117 -8.71 5.15 -8.09
C LYS A 117 -8.40 6.64 -8.28
N HIS A 118 -7.83 7.04 -9.42
CA HIS A 118 -7.67 8.47 -9.67
C HIS A 118 -9.00 9.24 -9.58
N THR A 119 -8.98 10.40 -8.92
CA THR A 119 -10.19 11.24 -8.71
C THR A 119 -10.47 12.13 -9.90
N CYS A 120 -9.41 12.60 -10.56
CA CYS A 120 -9.44 13.57 -11.64
C CYS A 120 -8.20 13.42 -12.53
N GLN A 121 -8.23 14.04 -13.71
CA GLN A 121 -7.05 14.07 -14.58
C GLN A 121 -5.99 15.06 -14.07
N ASP A 122 -6.39 16.28 -13.73
CA ASP A 122 -5.53 17.35 -13.21
C ASP A 122 -6.37 18.27 -12.31
N CYS A 123 -6.15 18.23 -11.00
CA CYS A 123 -6.95 19.01 -10.05
C CYS A 123 -6.24 19.36 -8.73
N ASP A 124 -4.91 19.30 -8.66
CA ASP A 124 -4.13 19.61 -7.45
C ASP A 124 -4.59 18.83 -6.19
N GLU A 125 -4.90 17.54 -6.38
CA GLU A 125 -5.24 16.60 -5.33
C GLU A 125 -4.20 15.47 -5.27
N ILE A 126 -4.01 14.87 -4.09
CA ILE A 126 -3.11 13.71 -3.94
C ILE A 126 -3.42 12.62 -4.98
N MET A 127 -4.71 12.34 -5.27
CA MET A 127 -5.14 11.28 -6.18
C MET A 127 -5.37 11.70 -7.63
N ALA A 128 -4.92 12.88 -8.05
CA ALA A 128 -4.97 13.25 -9.47
C ALA A 128 -4.01 12.41 -10.32
N VAL A 129 -4.37 12.10 -11.58
CA VAL A 129 -3.47 11.39 -12.52
C VAL A 129 -2.19 12.20 -12.76
N THR A 130 -2.38 13.51 -12.96
CA THR A 130 -1.33 14.50 -13.10
C THR A 130 -1.62 15.65 -12.16
N ASN A 131 -0.58 16.33 -11.69
CA ASN A 131 -0.73 17.55 -10.91
C ASN A 131 0.10 18.64 -11.55
N THR A 132 -0.53 19.79 -11.80
CA THR A 132 0.18 20.99 -12.24
C THR A 132 1.22 21.43 -11.21
N SER A 133 0.94 21.28 -9.90
CA SER A 133 1.90 21.62 -8.86
C SER A 133 1.76 20.75 -7.61
N TYR A 134 2.78 19.93 -7.33
CA TYR A 134 2.91 19.22 -6.05
C TYR A 134 2.97 20.18 -4.85
N PHE A 135 3.50 21.39 -5.03
CA PHE A 135 3.59 22.38 -3.94
C PHE A 135 2.23 22.94 -3.52
N ASN A 136 1.22 22.92 -4.40
CA ASN A 136 -0.14 23.28 -4.02
C ASN A 136 -0.71 22.26 -3.03
N ILE A 137 -0.47 20.97 -3.28
CA ILE A 137 -0.86 19.88 -2.40
C ILE A 137 -0.13 19.99 -1.05
N VAL A 138 1.18 20.21 -1.08
CA VAL A 138 2.02 20.29 0.13
C VAL A 138 1.60 21.47 1.03
N ARG A 139 1.24 22.61 0.44
CA ARG A 139 0.79 23.77 1.20
C ARG A 139 -0.53 23.54 1.94
N ASP A 140 -1.36 22.61 1.46
CA ASP A 140 -2.65 22.23 2.05
C ASP A 140 -2.65 20.78 2.57
N TRP A 141 -1.47 20.30 2.97
CA TRP A 141 -1.23 18.88 3.24
C TRP A 141 -2.24 18.24 4.20
N ASP A 142 -2.52 18.88 5.33
CA ASP A 142 -3.39 18.29 6.36
C ASP A 142 -4.82 18.10 5.86
N ASN A 143 -5.36 19.08 5.13
CA ASN A 143 -6.68 18.99 4.51
C ASN A 143 -6.68 17.94 3.39
N GLN A 144 -5.65 17.91 2.55
CA GLN A 144 -5.49 16.91 1.49
C GLN A 144 -5.49 15.49 2.04
N VAL A 145 -4.76 15.24 3.13
CA VAL A 145 -4.74 13.94 3.82
C VAL A 145 -6.08 13.64 4.46
N GLU A 146 -6.72 14.60 5.14
CA GLU A 146 -8.05 14.38 5.71
C GLU A 146 -9.07 13.98 4.64
N GLN A 147 -9.12 14.70 3.52
CA GLN A 147 -10.01 14.38 2.40
C GLN A 147 -9.69 13.01 1.78
N LEU A 148 -8.39 12.70 1.58
CA LEU A 148 -7.93 11.41 1.06
C LEU A 148 -8.52 10.25 1.86
N PHE A 149 -8.51 10.33 3.19
CA PHE A 149 -9.01 9.26 4.05
C PHE A 149 -10.53 9.25 4.14
N LEU A 150 -11.19 10.40 4.37
CA LEU A 150 -12.65 10.50 4.52
C LEU A 150 -13.41 10.10 3.24
N THR A 151 -12.83 10.35 2.08
CA THR A 151 -13.44 10.03 0.78
C THR A 151 -13.06 8.64 0.27
N SER A 152 -12.10 7.98 0.91
CA SER A 152 -11.59 6.68 0.45
C SER A 152 -12.67 5.59 0.41
N PRO A 153 -12.63 4.68 -0.58
CA PRO A 153 -13.50 3.51 -0.62
C PRO A 153 -13.37 2.64 0.63
N ALA A 154 -12.15 2.44 1.16
CA ALA A 154 -11.92 1.66 2.37
C ALA A 154 -12.64 2.24 3.60
N TYR A 155 -12.61 3.57 3.79
CA TYR A 155 -13.31 4.23 4.89
C TYR A 155 -14.84 4.14 4.76
N ARG A 156 -15.35 4.39 3.54
CA ARG A 156 -16.79 4.34 3.24
C ARG A 156 -17.36 2.95 3.48
N GLU A 157 -16.70 1.90 2.98
CA GLU A 157 -17.13 0.52 3.18
C GLU A 157 -17.22 0.15 4.67
N ARG A 158 -16.22 0.55 5.46
CA ARG A 158 -16.20 0.29 6.90
C ARG A 158 -17.32 1.01 7.63
N THR A 159 -17.54 2.28 7.30
CA THR A 159 -18.61 3.08 7.92
C THR A 159 -19.98 2.48 7.63
N SER A 160 -20.23 2.05 6.39
CA SER A 160 -21.47 1.35 6.02
C SER A 160 -21.65 0.02 6.79
N LYS A 161 -20.58 -0.78 6.93
CA LYS A 161 -20.63 -2.04 7.71
C LYS A 161 -20.94 -1.81 9.19
N LYS A 162 -20.31 -0.81 9.82
CA LYS A 162 -20.57 -0.46 11.22
C LYS A 162 -22.01 -0.04 11.47
N ILE A 163 -22.58 0.75 10.56
CA ILE A 163 -23.99 1.16 10.63
C ILE A 163 -24.90 -0.07 10.50
N ALA A 164 -24.61 -0.96 9.55
CA ALA A 164 -25.39 -2.19 9.35
C ALA A 164 -25.31 -3.17 10.53
N SER A 165 -24.18 -3.23 11.26
CA SER A 165 -24.01 -4.09 12.44
C SER A 165 -24.58 -3.51 13.74
N SER A 166 -25.01 -2.24 13.72
CA SER A 166 -25.55 -1.54 14.91
C SER A 166 -27.08 -1.46 14.93
N ASN A 167 -27.73 -1.95 13.87
CA ASN A 167 -29.18 -2.08 13.71
C ASN A 167 -29.59 -3.55 13.78
#